data_AF-A0A248VCN6-F1
#
_entry.id   AF-A0A248VCN6-F1
#
_cell.length_a   1.000
_cell.length_b   1.000
_cell.length_c   1.000
_cell.angle_alpha   90.00
_cell.angle_beta   90.00
_cell.angle_gamma   90.00
#
_symmetry.space_group_name_H-M   'P 1'
#
loop_
_entity.id
_entity.type
_entity.pdbx_description
1 polymer ?
#
loop_
_entity_poly.entity_id
_entity_poly.type
_entity_poly.pdbx_seq_one_letter_code
_entity_poly.pdbx_strand_id
1 'polypeptide(L)'
;MRHLRHTSGATNKSTFRRSIICLQKAFVSLSAFNSGDATKIQFIADLGVKSVRSQQKNWAWHVANEKSFTDKTSADDKIIGFEYQYYYFLDRILNLKSGQTVGLEVKDDVHTSLDADFNILVQLKHTVRNNSKGDPVALTELDSDLWKTIYNWSQVISDEAEGRKLPPQQLQFIEKTEFHLVSNKSESRQNEFLQTLDRFKAGEVDFNTLSNRLKYLEEKTADESIKGYIAAVRKLRVAVLEEFFRRIYIELELDDIIGRVKCSLLEKIIDEDKIETVFARLDSSIRTDNFIAVKRGESILISFDDFMKRYRRIFDDGRTKKLVFPRFTPELPDDIFAQRFIRRLLEIGDISESDEELAVDYTTYKLRISRYLQQWVQEGDLVSEEIDAFHEEVFVRWRNEFRVAFRGCSTPHQIIDAAMGLLITLRRDKFKLGDTELSTTLSNGELYYLSDAGQIGWHKDWSANEQ
;
A
#
# COMPACT_ATOMS: atom_id res chain seq x y z
N MET A 1 50.39 7.37 -19.06
CA MET A 1 49.72 8.48 -18.33
C MET A 1 48.84 7.85 -17.25
N ARG A 2 49.40 7.51 -16.08
CA ARG A 2 49.39 8.27 -14.81
C ARG A 2 48.01 8.84 -14.42
N HIS A 3 47.35 8.19 -13.45
CA HIS A 3 46.88 8.80 -12.20
C HIS A 3 46.57 7.68 -11.16
N LEU A 4 47.45 7.56 -10.16
CA LEU A 4 47.25 7.96 -8.76
C LEU A 4 46.25 7.08 -7.99
N ARG A 5 46.77 5.96 -7.44
CA ARG A 5 46.17 5.29 -6.27
C ARG A 5 46.56 6.07 -5.02
N HIS A 6 45.58 6.63 -4.32
CA HIS A 6 45.74 7.12 -2.95
C HIS A 6 45.89 5.93 -1.99
N THR A 7 47.12 5.67 -1.53
CA THR A 7 47.41 4.84 -0.35
C THR A 7 47.80 5.76 0.81
N SER A 8 46.82 6.30 1.54
CA SER A 8 47.07 7.12 2.74
C SER A 8 46.59 6.49 4.06
N GLY A 9 45.97 5.30 4.04
CA GLY A 9 45.48 4.64 5.26
C GLY A 9 46.43 3.62 5.90
N ALA A 10 47.33 3.01 5.12
CA ALA A 10 48.13 1.86 5.59
C ALA A 10 49.42 2.27 6.31
N THR A 11 50.01 3.42 5.96
CA THR A 11 51.27 3.92 6.54
C THR A 11 51.08 4.42 7.97
N ASN A 12 49.98 5.10 8.32
CA ASN A 12 49.78 5.58 9.69
C ASN A 12 49.54 4.45 10.72
N LYS A 13 48.86 3.36 10.34
CA LYS A 13 48.66 2.19 11.22
C LYS A 13 49.96 1.43 11.49
N SER A 14 50.86 1.33 10.52
CA SER A 14 52.13 0.60 10.68
C SER A 14 53.15 1.39 11.50
N THR A 15 53.23 2.70 11.28
CA THR A 15 54.11 3.60 12.05
C THR A 15 53.68 3.69 13.51
N PHE A 16 52.37 3.76 13.79
CA PHE A 16 51.84 3.80 15.16
C PHE A 16 51.99 2.46 15.90
N ARG A 17 51.80 1.31 15.22
CA ARG A 17 52.11 -0.01 15.80
C ARG A 17 53.58 -0.10 16.21
N ARG A 18 54.51 0.44 15.41
CA ARG A 18 55.94 0.47 15.76
C ARG A 18 56.20 1.36 16.98
N SER A 19 55.57 2.53 17.09
CA SER A 19 55.72 3.43 18.25
C SER A 19 55.17 2.84 19.55
N ILE A 20 54.02 2.14 19.51
CA ILE A 20 53.45 1.46 20.69
C ILE A 20 54.33 0.27 21.13
N ILE A 21 54.86 -0.50 20.18
CA ILE A 21 55.79 -1.61 20.49
C ILE A 21 57.08 -1.06 21.12
N CYS A 22 57.58 0.09 20.66
CA CYS A 22 58.70 0.78 21.29
C CYS A 22 58.40 1.27 22.71
N LEU A 23 57.21 1.83 22.96
CA LEU A 23 56.77 2.25 24.30
C LEU A 23 56.59 1.06 25.25
N GLN A 24 56.04 -0.07 24.77
CA GLN A 24 55.94 -1.31 25.55
C GLN A 24 57.32 -1.88 25.90
N LYS A 25 58.28 -1.85 24.97
CA LYS A 25 59.67 -2.27 25.26
C LYS A 25 60.36 -1.34 26.26
N ALA A 26 60.13 -0.04 26.18
CA ALA A 26 60.68 0.93 27.13
C ALA A 26 60.09 0.77 28.54
N PHE A 27 58.79 0.46 28.66
CA PHE A 27 58.11 0.26 29.94
C PHE A 27 58.59 -1.02 30.65
N VAL A 28 58.78 -2.12 29.90
CA VAL A 28 59.32 -3.39 30.44
C VAL A 28 60.77 -3.23 30.90
N SER A 29 61.58 -2.43 30.20
CA SER A 29 62.96 -2.14 30.60
C SER A 29 63.07 -1.27 31.85
N LEU A 30 62.14 -0.32 32.07
CA LEU A 30 62.12 0.53 33.27
C LEU A 30 61.65 -0.23 34.53
N SER A 31 60.69 -1.16 34.38
CA SER A 31 60.17 -1.95 35.52
C SER A 31 61.15 -3.01 36.04
N ALA A 32 62.12 -3.44 35.23
CA ALA A 32 63.13 -4.41 35.64
C ALA A 32 64.19 -3.85 36.61
N PHE A 33 64.30 -2.53 36.74
CA PHE A 33 65.35 -1.88 37.53
C PHE A 33 64.95 -1.56 38.98
N ASN A 34 63.67 -1.70 39.36
CA ASN A 34 63.18 -1.30 40.68
C ASN A 34 62.01 -2.16 41.18
N SER A 35 62.25 -3.46 41.43
CA SER A 35 61.59 -4.27 42.49
C SER A 35 61.80 -5.75 42.20
N GLY A 36 62.44 -6.48 43.11
CA GLY A 36 62.68 -7.92 43.02
C GLY A 36 61.45 -8.79 43.30
N ASP A 37 60.29 -8.45 42.72
CA ASP A 37 59.03 -9.17 42.94
C ASP A 37 58.29 -9.42 41.61
N ALA A 38 58.48 -10.62 41.06
CA ALA A 38 58.02 -11.01 39.73
C ALA A 38 56.49 -10.95 39.57
N THR A 39 55.74 -11.09 40.66
CA THR A 39 54.26 -11.12 40.65
C THR A 39 53.68 -9.72 40.48
N LYS A 40 54.36 -8.68 40.98
CA LYS A 40 53.97 -7.27 40.78
C LYS A 40 54.20 -6.78 39.36
N ILE A 41 55.26 -7.27 38.71
CA ILE A 41 55.61 -6.92 37.32
C ILE A 41 54.54 -7.44 36.36
N GLN A 42 54.08 -8.68 36.55
CA GLN A 42 53.05 -9.29 35.71
C GLN A 42 51.70 -8.54 35.83
N PHE A 43 51.31 -8.14 37.04
CA PHE A 43 50.06 -7.42 37.28
C PHE A 43 50.04 -6.02 36.63
N ILE A 44 51.14 -5.28 36.71
CA ILE A 44 51.27 -3.95 36.09
C ILE A 44 51.30 -4.07 34.55
N ALA A 45 51.98 -5.09 34.01
CA ALA A 45 51.99 -5.37 32.58
C ALA A 45 50.58 -5.71 32.05
N ASP A 46 49.82 -6.55 32.78
CA ASP A 46 48.47 -6.94 32.39
C ASP A 46 47.47 -5.78 32.46
N LEU A 47 47.59 -4.89 33.45
CA LEU A 47 46.80 -3.65 33.53
C LEU A 47 47.13 -2.68 32.38
N GLY A 48 48.42 -2.51 32.04
CA GLY A 48 48.86 -1.70 30.91
C GLY A 48 48.35 -2.23 29.57
N VAL A 49 48.39 -3.55 29.35
CA VAL A 49 47.89 -4.18 28.12
C VAL A 49 46.37 -4.08 27.99
N LYS A 50 45.62 -4.21 29.10
CA LYS A 50 44.16 -4.01 29.10
C LYS A 50 43.78 -2.55 28.80
N SER A 51 44.48 -1.59 29.38
CA SER A 51 44.27 -0.16 29.12
C SER A 51 44.52 0.20 27.64
N VAL A 52 45.66 -0.23 27.07
CA VAL A 52 46.01 0.02 25.66
C VAL A 52 45.04 -0.66 24.70
N ARG A 53 44.57 -1.88 25.00
CA ARG A 53 43.53 -2.56 24.19
C ARG A 53 42.18 -1.84 24.27
N SER A 54 41.81 -1.29 25.42
CA SER A 54 40.58 -0.49 25.56
C SER A 54 40.66 0.81 24.77
N GLN A 55 41.80 1.50 24.82
CA GLN A 55 42.04 2.74 24.06
C GLN A 55 42.12 2.49 22.55
N GLN A 56 42.73 1.37 22.12
CA GLN A 56 42.73 0.97 20.70
C GLN A 56 41.33 0.59 20.20
N LYS A 57 40.50 -0.05 21.03
CA LYS A 57 39.09 -0.33 20.68
C LYS A 57 38.28 0.96 20.58
N ASN A 58 38.43 1.88 21.54
CA ASN A 58 37.76 3.18 21.49
C ASN A 58 38.22 4.02 20.29
N TRP A 59 39.52 4.06 19.98
CA TRP A 59 40.03 4.75 18.80
C TRP A 59 39.57 4.12 17.49
N ALA A 60 39.59 2.78 17.39
CA ALA A 60 39.09 2.09 16.20
C ALA A 60 37.58 2.28 16.00
N TRP A 61 36.81 2.40 17.09
CA TRP A 61 35.40 2.72 17.05
C TRP A 61 35.17 4.18 16.64
N HIS A 62 35.91 5.14 17.19
CA HIS A 62 35.83 6.56 16.81
C HIS A 62 36.22 6.81 15.34
N VAL A 63 37.30 6.17 14.85
CA VAL A 63 37.74 6.30 13.44
C VAL A 63 36.79 5.57 12.48
N ALA A 64 36.08 4.53 12.92
CA ALA A 64 35.07 3.85 12.11
C ALA A 64 33.72 4.61 12.07
N ASN A 65 33.46 5.52 13.01
CA ASN A 65 32.21 6.29 13.12
C ASN A 65 32.37 7.79 12.85
N GLU A 66 33.57 8.27 12.47
CA GLU A 66 33.73 9.64 11.98
C GLU A 66 33.10 9.77 10.60
N LYS A 67 31.80 10.13 10.58
CA LYS A 67 31.10 10.60 9.40
C LYS A 67 31.92 11.74 8.76
N SER A 68 32.13 11.68 7.45
CA SER A 68 32.80 12.77 6.73
C SER A 68 32.00 14.07 6.88
N PHE A 69 32.62 15.21 6.65
CA PHE A 69 31.88 16.48 6.67
C PHE A 69 30.72 16.48 5.66
N THR A 70 30.89 15.80 4.53
CA THR A 70 29.83 15.55 3.54
C THR A 70 28.71 14.68 4.12
N ASP A 71 29.02 13.60 4.85
CA ASP A 71 27.99 12.74 5.49
C ASP A 71 27.26 13.45 6.64
N LYS A 72 27.90 14.43 7.28
CA LYS A 72 27.28 15.29 8.31
C LYS A 72 26.38 16.37 7.70
N THR A 73 26.59 16.72 6.44
CA THR A 73 25.80 17.71 5.69
C THR A 73 24.79 17.05 4.74
N SER A 74 24.87 15.73 4.55
CA SER A 74 23.84 14.96 3.84
C SER A 74 22.49 15.08 4.55
N ALA A 75 21.44 15.28 3.75
CA ALA A 75 20.06 15.39 4.21
C ALA A 75 19.29 14.07 4.06
N ASP A 76 19.95 12.96 3.70
CA ASP A 76 19.30 11.68 3.37
C ASP A 76 18.36 11.21 4.48
N ASP A 77 18.80 11.26 5.74
CA ASP A 77 18.01 10.87 6.92
C ASP A 77 16.77 11.77 7.12
N LYS A 78 16.82 13.03 6.67
CA LYS A 78 15.67 13.95 6.74
C LYS A 78 14.71 13.73 5.57
N ILE A 79 15.24 13.54 4.37
CA ILE A 79 14.45 13.29 3.15
C ILE A 79 13.58 12.06 3.35
N ILE A 80 14.15 10.95 3.84
CA ILE A 80 13.35 9.73 4.08
C ILE A 80 12.23 9.94 5.11
N GLY A 81 12.45 10.80 6.11
CA GLY A 81 11.41 11.18 7.07
C GLY A 81 10.23 11.89 6.40
N PHE A 82 10.50 12.89 5.55
CA PHE A 82 9.47 13.61 4.79
C PHE A 82 8.76 12.70 3.78
N GLU A 83 9.48 11.80 3.12
CA GLU A 83 8.88 10.83 2.20
C GLU A 83 7.95 9.86 2.95
N TYR A 84 8.36 9.39 4.14
CA TYR A 84 7.56 8.51 4.98
C TYR A 84 6.25 9.19 5.45
N GLN A 85 6.32 10.47 5.87
CA GLN A 85 5.15 11.30 6.18
C GLN A 85 4.21 11.42 4.98
N TYR A 86 4.76 11.70 3.81
CA TYR A 86 3.98 11.85 2.58
C TYR A 86 3.26 10.54 2.17
N TYR A 87 3.93 9.38 2.24
CA TYR A 87 3.28 8.12 1.88
C TYR A 87 2.19 7.73 2.88
N TYR A 88 2.36 8.04 4.16
CA TYR A 88 1.28 7.88 5.13
C TYR A 88 0.12 8.84 4.88
N PHE A 89 0.41 10.08 4.50
CA PHE A 89 -0.62 11.02 4.04
C PHE A 89 -1.40 10.46 2.85
N LEU A 90 -0.72 9.85 1.87
CA LEU A 90 -1.36 9.20 0.74
C LEU A 90 -2.27 8.04 1.17
N ASP A 91 -1.79 7.18 2.08
CA ASP A 91 -2.60 6.10 2.68
C ASP A 91 -3.87 6.66 3.37
N ARG A 92 -3.74 7.76 4.11
CA ARG A 92 -4.87 8.40 4.80
C ARG A 92 -5.86 9.02 3.83
N ILE A 93 -5.39 9.67 2.75
CA ILE A 93 -6.28 10.21 1.70
C ILE A 93 -7.07 9.09 1.04
N LEU A 94 -6.44 7.96 0.71
CA LEU A 94 -7.13 6.81 0.11
C LEU A 94 -8.25 6.30 1.02
N ASN A 95 -8.12 6.47 2.33
CA ASN A 95 -9.08 5.98 3.31
C ASN A 95 -10.09 7.03 3.81
N LEU A 96 -10.09 8.23 3.23
CA LEU A 96 -11.08 9.27 3.49
C LEU A 96 -12.52 8.77 3.27
N LYS A 97 -13.43 9.23 4.14
CA LYS A 97 -14.88 9.13 3.97
C LYS A 97 -15.48 10.51 3.69
N SER A 98 -16.72 10.54 3.18
CA SER A 98 -17.45 11.79 2.99
C SER A 98 -17.50 12.59 4.29
N GLY A 99 -17.33 13.92 4.20
CA GLY A 99 -17.24 14.82 5.36
C GLY A 99 -15.83 14.96 5.96
N GLN A 100 -14.88 14.07 5.62
CA GLN A 100 -13.55 14.06 6.22
C GLN A 100 -12.50 14.83 5.40
N THR A 101 -11.44 15.27 6.07
CA THR A 101 -10.28 15.91 5.45
C THR A 101 -8.98 15.33 6.00
N VAL A 102 -7.94 15.23 5.15
CA VAL A 102 -6.57 14.90 5.57
C VAL A 102 -5.65 16.06 5.21
N GLY A 103 -4.73 16.43 6.10
CA GLY A 103 -3.70 17.41 5.78
C GLY A 103 -2.30 16.96 6.15
N LEU A 104 -1.32 17.45 5.38
CA LEU A 104 0.10 17.19 5.51
C LEU A 104 0.78 18.47 6.01
N GLU A 105 1.52 18.39 7.13
CA GLU A 105 2.23 19.54 7.72
C GLU A 105 1.30 20.73 8.05
N VAL A 106 0.11 20.44 8.62
CA VAL A 106 -0.89 21.47 8.97
C VAL A 106 -1.11 21.55 10.49
N LYS A 107 -1.63 20.49 11.11
CA LYS A 107 -1.83 20.40 12.57
C LYS A 107 -0.81 19.51 13.26
N ASP A 108 -0.26 18.55 12.53
CA ASP A 108 0.84 17.66 12.87
C ASP A 108 1.50 17.21 11.56
N ASP A 109 2.49 16.29 11.60
CA ASP A 109 3.10 15.71 10.39
C ASP A 109 1.99 15.28 9.39
N VAL A 110 1.01 14.51 9.86
CA VAL A 110 -0.25 14.24 9.15
C VAL A 110 -1.42 14.39 10.12
N HIS A 111 -2.55 14.92 9.65
CA HIS A 111 -3.78 14.91 10.46
C HIS A 111 -5.00 14.52 9.64
N THR A 112 -6.00 13.94 10.31
CA THR A 112 -7.34 13.72 9.76
C THR A 112 -8.36 14.45 10.61
N SER A 113 -9.24 15.24 9.99
CA SER A 113 -10.45 15.75 10.64
C SER A 113 -11.64 14.92 10.18
N LEU A 114 -12.36 14.36 11.16
CA LEU A 114 -13.54 13.53 11.01
C LEU A 114 -14.81 14.34 11.30
N ASP A 115 -15.97 13.67 11.29
CA ASP A 115 -17.25 14.27 11.68
C ASP A 115 -17.22 14.84 13.11
N ALA A 116 -18.04 15.85 13.37
CA ALA A 116 -18.19 16.52 14.68
C ALA A 116 -16.90 17.17 15.24
N ASP A 117 -16.01 17.59 14.35
CA ASP A 117 -14.71 18.24 14.65
C ASP A 117 -13.71 17.34 15.36
N PHE A 118 -13.86 16.01 15.25
CA PHE A 118 -12.89 15.08 15.84
C PHE A 118 -11.59 15.06 15.02
N ASN A 119 -10.44 15.10 15.68
CA ASN A 119 -9.13 15.15 15.05
C ASN A 119 -8.30 13.91 15.39
N ILE A 120 -7.62 13.38 14.38
CA ILE A 120 -6.54 12.41 14.56
C ILE A 120 -5.26 13.15 14.18
N LEU A 121 -4.40 13.42 15.16
CA LEU A 121 -3.09 14.02 14.97
C LEU A 121 -2.05 12.91 14.91
N VAL A 122 -1.31 12.83 13.82
CA VAL A 122 -0.35 11.75 13.58
C VAL A 122 1.04 12.34 13.46
N GLN A 123 1.92 11.91 14.36
CA GLN A 123 3.33 12.21 14.31
C GLN A 123 4.09 11.00 13.76
N LEU A 124 4.89 11.20 12.71
CA LEU A 124 5.60 10.11 12.05
C LEU A 124 7.09 10.17 12.35
N LYS A 125 7.68 8.99 12.61
CA LYS A 125 9.11 8.87 12.89
C LYS A 125 9.70 7.68 12.14
N HIS A 126 10.69 7.95 11.30
CA HIS A 126 11.41 6.92 10.57
C HIS A 126 12.84 6.77 11.09
N THR A 127 13.32 5.54 11.25
CA THR A 127 14.71 5.22 11.55
C THR A 127 15.35 4.46 10.39
N VAL A 128 16.58 4.84 10.03
CA VAL A 128 17.45 4.05 9.13
C VAL A 128 18.42 3.15 9.91
N ARG A 129 18.41 3.26 11.24
CA ARG A 129 19.25 2.41 12.10
C ARG A 129 18.61 1.04 12.23
N ASN A 130 19.41 0.02 11.97
CA ASN A 130 19.02 -1.37 12.11
C ASN A 130 19.71 -2.02 13.31
N ASN A 131 19.05 -3.02 13.89
CA ASN A 131 19.60 -3.92 14.89
C ASN A 131 20.57 -4.93 14.22
N SER A 132 21.15 -5.84 15.01
CA SER A 132 22.12 -6.83 14.49
C SER A 132 21.52 -7.87 13.54
N LYS A 133 20.20 -8.00 13.46
CA LYS A 133 19.47 -8.90 12.56
C LYS A 133 19.09 -8.23 11.23
N GLY A 134 19.26 -6.91 11.12
CA GLY A 134 18.91 -6.15 9.92
C GLY A 134 17.55 -5.45 10.01
N ASP A 135 16.75 -5.68 11.06
CA ASP A 135 15.47 -5.01 11.25
C ASP A 135 15.65 -3.61 11.86
N PRO A 136 14.71 -2.68 11.70
CA PRO A 136 14.74 -1.38 12.37
C PRO A 136 14.95 -1.50 13.88
N VAL A 137 15.75 -0.59 14.46
CA VAL A 137 15.94 -0.54 15.92
C VAL A 137 14.62 -0.36 16.66
N ALA A 138 14.51 -0.98 17.83
CA ALA A 138 13.28 -0.92 18.61
C ALA A 138 13.06 0.45 19.26
N LEU A 139 11.79 0.82 19.46
CA LEU A 139 11.44 2.02 20.21
C LEU A 139 11.69 1.81 21.71
N THR A 140 12.74 2.44 22.24
CA THR A 140 13.12 2.30 23.65
C THR A 140 12.36 3.24 24.58
N GLU A 141 12.34 2.96 25.89
CA GLU A 141 11.57 3.77 26.85
C GLU A 141 12.09 5.21 27.00
N LEU A 142 13.38 5.44 26.72
CA LEU A 142 14.04 6.75 26.75
C LEU A 142 14.39 7.20 25.32
N ASP A 143 13.60 6.79 24.33
CA ASP A 143 13.78 7.26 22.96
C ASP A 143 13.48 8.76 22.87
N SER A 144 14.39 9.52 22.26
CA SER A 144 14.25 10.98 22.15
C SER A 144 13.06 11.39 21.30
N ASP A 145 12.75 10.62 20.25
CA ASP A 145 11.64 10.92 19.34
C ASP A 145 10.30 10.68 20.04
N LEU A 146 10.21 9.66 20.89
CA LEU A 146 9.03 9.38 21.72
C LEU A 146 8.73 10.56 22.65
N TRP A 147 9.70 10.95 23.48
CA TRP A 147 9.48 11.97 24.50
C TRP A 147 9.30 13.37 23.91
N LYS A 148 10.02 13.69 22.83
CA LYS A 148 9.82 14.95 22.12
C LYS A 148 8.42 15.02 21.51
N THR A 149 7.90 13.91 20.98
CA THR A 149 6.54 13.84 20.42
C THR A 149 5.48 14.06 21.49
N ILE A 150 5.53 13.31 22.60
CA ILE A 150 4.59 13.47 23.73
C ILE A 150 4.68 14.89 24.30
N TYR A 151 5.89 15.45 24.40
CA TYR A 151 6.10 16.84 24.78
C TYR A 151 5.41 17.81 23.83
N ASN A 152 5.64 17.71 22.51
CA ASN A 152 5.02 18.60 21.54
C ASN A 152 3.49 18.59 21.64
N TRP A 153 2.88 17.41 21.75
CA TRP A 153 1.44 17.29 21.96
C TRP A 153 0.97 17.92 23.27
N SER A 154 1.73 17.79 24.36
CA SER A 154 1.41 18.49 25.62
C SER A 154 1.41 20.02 25.47
N GLN A 155 2.28 20.55 24.61
CA GLN A 155 2.31 21.98 24.30
C GLN A 155 1.11 22.38 23.44
N VAL A 156 0.74 21.58 22.44
CA VAL A 156 -0.48 21.80 21.62
C VAL A 156 -1.73 21.82 22.50
N ILE A 157 -1.84 20.86 23.43
CA ILE A 157 -2.96 20.79 24.39
C ILE A 157 -3.07 22.07 25.21
N SER A 158 -1.95 22.64 25.64
CA SER A 158 -1.91 23.80 26.53
C SER A 158 -1.68 25.14 25.83
N ASP A 159 -1.84 25.17 24.50
CA ASP A 159 -1.58 26.35 23.67
C ASP A 159 -2.54 27.51 24.01
N GLU A 160 -2.00 28.56 24.63
CA GLU A 160 -2.77 29.75 24.99
C GLU A 160 -3.24 30.55 23.76
N ALA A 161 -2.49 30.51 22.65
CA ALA A 161 -2.85 31.24 21.42
C ALA A 161 -4.12 30.66 20.78
N GLU A 162 -4.36 29.37 20.97
CA GLU A 162 -5.55 28.64 20.55
C GLU A 162 -6.63 28.59 21.64
N GLY A 163 -6.51 29.41 22.69
CA GLY A 163 -7.50 29.53 23.76
C GLY A 163 -7.49 28.41 24.81
N ARG A 164 -6.46 27.56 24.84
CA ARG A 164 -6.38 26.37 25.74
C ARG A 164 -5.56 26.60 27.01
N LYS A 165 -5.68 27.80 27.59
CA LYS A 165 -4.97 28.19 28.82
C LYS A 165 -5.40 27.44 30.07
N LEU A 166 -6.70 27.13 30.19
CA LEU A 166 -7.29 26.55 31.39
C LEU A 166 -7.71 25.09 31.14
N PRO A 167 -7.74 24.24 32.19
CA PRO A 167 -8.04 22.81 32.04
C PRO A 167 -9.36 22.46 31.35
N PRO A 168 -10.49 23.18 31.54
CA PRO A 168 -11.73 22.85 30.83
C PRO A 168 -11.58 22.90 29.30
N GLN A 169 -10.87 23.91 28.77
CA GLN A 169 -10.61 24.05 27.34
C GLN A 169 -9.62 22.98 26.83
N GLN A 170 -8.64 22.62 27.67
CA GLN A 170 -7.69 21.55 27.37
C GLN A 170 -8.42 20.20 27.25
N LEU A 171 -9.31 19.89 28.21
CA LEU A 171 -10.11 18.67 28.21
C LEU A 171 -11.07 18.61 27.01
N GLN A 172 -11.77 19.70 26.71
CA GLN A 172 -12.66 19.78 25.55
C GLN A 172 -11.91 19.50 24.22
N PHE A 173 -10.66 19.96 24.10
CA PHE A 173 -9.81 19.65 22.95
C PHE A 173 -9.42 18.18 22.91
N ILE A 174 -8.94 17.62 24.02
CA ILE A 174 -8.52 16.21 24.10
C ILE A 174 -9.70 15.26 23.86
N GLU A 175 -10.90 15.57 24.36
CA GLU A 175 -12.11 14.76 24.16
C GLU A 175 -12.40 14.50 22.67
N LYS A 176 -12.01 15.46 21.82
CA LYS A 176 -12.16 15.43 20.36
C LYS A 176 -10.85 15.18 19.62
N THR A 177 -9.80 14.68 20.28
CA THR A 177 -8.49 14.50 19.66
C THR A 177 -7.85 13.16 20.04
N GLU A 178 -7.36 12.45 19.05
CA GLU A 178 -6.43 11.33 19.24
C GLU A 178 -5.02 11.72 18.79
N PHE A 179 -4.02 11.18 19.48
CA PHE A 179 -2.61 11.44 19.24
C PHE A 179 -1.91 10.14 18.85
N HIS A 180 -1.46 10.02 17.62
CA HIS A 180 -0.91 8.80 17.05
C HIS A 180 0.57 8.96 16.77
N LEU A 181 1.42 8.13 17.36
CA LEU A 181 2.84 8.04 16.99
C LEU A 181 2.99 6.84 16.06
N VAL A 182 3.38 7.10 14.82
CA VAL A 182 3.59 6.06 13.80
C VAL A 182 5.07 5.95 13.50
N SER A 183 5.62 4.73 13.52
CA SER A 183 7.03 4.51 13.26
C SER A 183 7.34 3.16 12.63
N ASN A 184 8.42 3.10 11.85
CA ASN A 184 9.00 1.84 11.40
C ASN A 184 9.88 1.15 12.47
N LYS A 185 10.13 1.80 13.62
CA LYS A 185 10.85 1.18 14.74
C LYS A 185 10.11 -0.08 15.19
N SER A 186 10.87 -1.12 15.57
CA SER A 186 10.29 -2.37 16.08
C SER A 186 9.76 -2.22 17.51
N GLU A 187 8.87 -3.14 17.90
CA GLU A 187 8.43 -3.21 19.29
C GLU A 187 9.55 -3.65 20.23
N SER A 188 9.53 -3.14 21.47
CA SER A 188 10.43 -3.58 22.53
C SER A 188 9.63 -4.11 23.72
N ARG A 189 9.79 -5.40 24.01
CA ARG A 189 9.29 -6.01 25.26
C ARG A 189 9.95 -5.46 26.53
N GLN A 190 10.97 -4.62 26.39
CA GLN A 190 11.62 -3.93 27.52
C GLN A 190 11.13 -2.49 27.70
N ASN A 191 10.25 -2.00 26.80
CA ASN A 191 9.65 -0.67 26.95
C ASN A 191 8.48 -0.73 27.95
N GLU A 192 8.83 -0.73 29.23
CA GLU A 192 7.85 -0.79 30.33
C GLU A 192 6.93 0.43 30.37
N PHE A 193 7.34 1.58 29.80
CA PHE A 193 6.47 2.75 29.68
C PHE A 193 5.27 2.45 28.78
N LEU A 194 5.51 1.95 27.56
CA LEU A 194 4.43 1.61 26.63
C LEU A 194 3.54 0.50 27.18
N GLN A 195 4.12 -0.53 27.80
CA GLN A 195 3.33 -1.57 28.47
C GLN A 195 2.45 -1.00 29.60
N THR A 196 2.97 -0.06 30.38
CA THR A 196 2.18 0.59 31.44
C THR A 196 1.08 1.47 30.85
N LEU A 197 1.35 2.16 29.73
CA LEU A 197 0.37 2.96 29.00
C LEU A 197 -0.77 2.08 28.47
N ASP A 198 -0.47 0.95 27.84
CA ASP A 198 -1.48 0.03 27.30
C ASP A 198 -2.35 -0.55 28.41
N ARG A 199 -1.73 -0.99 29.51
CA ARG A 199 -2.44 -1.50 30.70
C ARG A 199 -3.31 -0.42 31.35
N PHE A 200 -2.85 0.83 31.37
CA PHE A 200 -3.63 1.96 31.87
C PHE A 200 -4.86 2.21 30.98
N LYS A 201 -4.69 2.21 29.65
CA LYS A 201 -5.78 2.34 28.68
C LYS A 201 -6.79 1.19 28.76
N ALA A 202 -6.32 -0.03 29.05
CA ALA A 202 -7.16 -1.20 29.28
C ALA A 202 -7.86 -1.22 30.65
N GLY A 203 -7.55 -0.27 31.55
CA GLY A 203 -8.10 -0.22 32.90
C GLY A 203 -7.51 -1.22 33.89
N GLU A 204 -6.39 -1.88 33.54
CA GLU A 204 -5.71 -2.86 34.40
C GLU A 204 -4.86 -2.22 35.50
N VAL A 205 -4.41 -0.98 35.27
CA VAL A 205 -3.68 -0.17 36.26
C VAL A 205 -4.28 1.22 36.34
N ASP A 206 -4.12 1.85 37.51
CA ASP A 206 -4.57 3.23 37.71
C ASP A 206 -3.59 4.25 37.12
N PHE A 207 -4.04 5.50 37.00
CA PHE A 207 -3.21 6.58 36.50
C PHE A 207 -1.97 6.84 37.38
N ASN A 208 -2.03 6.57 38.69
CA ASN A 208 -0.89 6.73 39.59
C ASN A 208 0.29 5.83 39.19
N THR A 209 0.00 4.60 38.75
CA THR A 209 1.02 3.67 38.26
C THR A 209 1.77 4.25 37.06
N LEU A 210 1.04 4.79 36.09
CA LEU A 210 1.63 5.47 34.93
C LEU A 210 2.41 6.72 35.34
N SER A 211 1.82 7.60 36.15
CA SER A 211 2.47 8.82 36.66
C SER A 211 3.77 8.52 37.42
N ASN A 212 3.80 7.47 38.24
CA ASN A 212 5.00 7.01 38.93
C ASN A 212 6.07 6.52 37.94
N ARG A 213 5.67 5.85 36.84
CA ARG A 213 6.60 5.47 35.78
C ARG A 213 7.24 6.69 35.12
N LEU A 214 6.46 7.73 34.79
CA LEU A 214 7.00 8.97 34.25
C LEU A 214 8.02 9.61 35.20
N LYS A 215 7.68 9.71 36.49
CA LYS A 215 8.59 10.26 37.51
C LYS A 215 9.91 9.48 37.58
N TYR A 216 9.82 8.15 37.59
CA TYR A 216 11.01 7.29 37.58
C TYR A 216 11.88 7.53 36.34
N LEU A 217 11.29 7.65 35.15
CA LEU A 217 12.04 7.88 33.92
C LEU A 217 12.71 9.26 33.88
N GLU A 218 12.05 10.30 34.41
CA GLU A 218 12.63 11.63 34.58
C GLU A 218 13.85 11.62 35.52
N GLU A 219 13.79 10.87 36.62
CA GLU A 219 14.88 10.74 37.59
C GLU A 219 16.03 9.86 37.08
N LYS A 220 15.70 8.84 36.27
CA LYS A 220 16.67 7.87 35.73
C LYS A 220 17.48 8.42 34.57
N THR A 221 16.88 9.21 33.69
CA THR A 221 17.56 9.65 32.47
C THR A 221 18.69 10.63 32.78
N ALA A 222 19.84 10.41 32.13
CA ALA A 222 20.97 11.34 32.14
C ALA A 222 20.92 12.35 30.98
N ASP A 223 19.98 12.17 30.05
CA ASP A 223 19.77 13.09 28.93
C ASP A 223 18.87 14.26 29.38
N GLU A 224 19.46 15.44 29.46
CA GLU A 224 18.77 16.66 29.91
C GLU A 224 17.61 17.08 29.00
N SER A 225 17.64 16.72 27.70
CA SER A 225 16.54 17.02 26.79
C SER A 225 15.35 16.12 27.09
N ILE A 226 15.58 14.81 27.21
CA ILE A 226 14.53 13.84 27.56
C ILE A 226 13.94 14.17 28.94
N LYS A 227 14.81 14.51 29.91
CA LYS A 227 14.39 14.96 31.23
C LYS A 227 13.49 16.18 31.15
N GLY A 228 13.89 17.19 30.37
CA GLY A 228 13.11 18.40 30.15
C GLY A 228 11.74 18.12 29.52
N TYR A 229 11.69 17.22 28.54
CA TYR A 229 10.43 16.81 27.91
C TYR A 229 9.48 16.12 28.90
N ILE A 230 9.97 15.12 29.65
CA ILE A 230 9.15 14.42 30.65
C ILE A 230 8.65 15.39 31.73
N ALA A 231 9.54 16.24 32.25
CA ALA A 231 9.20 17.22 33.26
C ALA A 231 8.14 18.21 32.78
N ALA A 232 8.20 18.65 31.51
CA ALA A 232 7.20 19.53 30.92
C ALA A 232 5.83 18.85 30.76
N VAL A 233 5.81 17.60 30.28
CA VAL A 233 4.57 16.81 30.17
C VAL A 233 3.89 16.65 31.54
N ARG A 234 4.68 16.37 32.58
CA ARG A 234 4.19 16.23 33.96
C ARG A 234 3.65 17.52 34.59
N LYS A 235 3.87 18.69 33.99
CA LYS A 235 3.30 19.97 34.47
C LYS A 235 1.82 20.13 34.12
N LEU A 236 1.28 19.35 33.19
CA LEU A 236 -0.16 19.33 32.95
C LEU A 236 -0.90 18.95 34.23
N ARG A 237 -2.11 19.51 34.42
CA ARG A 237 -2.94 19.11 35.57
C ARG A 237 -3.30 17.63 35.48
N VAL A 238 -3.38 16.95 36.62
CA VAL A 238 -3.61 15.50 36.72
C VAL A 238 -4.75 15.01 35.81
N ALA A 239 -5.93 15.66 35.85
CA ALA A 239 -7.07 15.27 35.02
C ALA A 239 -6.80 15.41 33.51
N VAL A 240 -6.07 16.46 33.10
CA VAL A 240 -5.69 16.69 31.69
C VAL A 240 -4.66 15.67 31.24
N LEU A 241 -3.67 15.40 32.08
CA LEU A 241 -2.61 14.44 31.79
C LEU A 241 -3.17 13.02 31.68
N GLU A 242 -4.10 12.66 32.56
CA GLU A 242 -4.80 11.38 32.52
C GLU A 242 -5.57 11.18 31.21
N GLU A 243 -6.41 12.14 30.83
CA GLU A 243 -7.18 12.04 29.58
C GLU A 243 -6.27 12.10 28.35
N PHE A 244 -5.20 12.90 28.38
CA PHE A 244 -4.20 12.92 27.31
C PHE A 244 -3.58 11.54 27.08
N PHE A 245 -3.12 10.86 28.13
CA PHE A 245 -2.54 9.51 27.99
C PHE A 245 -3.55 8.46 27.54
N ARG A 246 -4.85 8.61 27.86
CA ARG A 246 -5.90 7.72 27.32
C ARG A 246 -6.02 7.83 25.81
N ARG A 247 -5.70 8.99 25.23
CA ARG A 247 -5.83 9.32 23.80
C ARG A 247 -4.54 9.16 22.98
N ILE A 248 -3.46 8.64 23.58
CA ILE A 248 -2.23 8.32 22.84
C ILE A 248 -2.31 6.91 22.26
N TYR A 249 -2.02 6.78 20.98
CA TYR A 249 -1.95 5.53 20.23
C TYR A 249 -0.57 5.42 19.58
N ILE A 250 -0.01 4.22 19.59
CA ILE A 250 1.32 3.95 19.04
C ILE A 250 1.17 2.85 17.99
N GLU A 251 1.65 3.13 16.78
CA GLU A 251 1.70 2.19 15.66
C GLU A 251 3.17 1.99 15.29
N LEU A 252 3.69 0.79 15.57
CA LEU A 252 5.09 0.42 15.32
C LEU A 252 5.18 -0.57 14.15
N GLU A 253 6.41 -0.90 13.76
CA GLU A 253 6.70 -1.93 12.74
C GLU A 253 6.14 -1.61 11.34
N LEU A 254 5.81 -0.35 11.07
CA LEU A 254 5.35 0.09 9.75
C LEU A 254 6.54 0.47 8.86
N ASP A 255 7.29 -0.52 8.37
CA ASP A 255 8.45 -0.28 7.50
C ASP A 255 8.05 -0.10 6.02
N ASP A 256 7.20 -0.99 5.49
CA ASP A 256 6.75 -0.92 4.09
C ASP A 256 5.53 0.00 3.90
N ILE A 257 5.76 1.31 4.06
CA ILE A 257 4.70 2.32 3.90
C ILE A 257 4.16 2.39 2.47
N ILE A 258 4.98 2.11 1.46
CA ILE A 258 4.54 2.09 0.05
C ILE A 258 3.65 0.88 -0.20
N GLY A 259 4.02 -0.30 0.32
CA GLY A 259 3.19 -1.49 0.30
C GLY A 259 1.82 -1.24 0.94
N ARG A 260 1.77 -0.54 2.07
CA ARG A 260 0.51 -0.12 2.70
C ARG A 260 -0.37 0.74 1.76
N VAL A 261 0.21 1.74 1.09
CA VAL A 261 -0.54 2.54 0.10
C VAL A 261 -1.08 1.65 -1.03
N LYS A 262 -0.27 0.71 -1.53
CA LYS A 262 -0.68 -0.22 -2.60
C LYS A 262 -1.79 -1.16 -2.15
N CYS A 263 -1.76 -1.65 -0.91
CA CYS A 263 -2.88 -2.38 -0.32
C CYS A 263 -4.14 -1.51 -0.25
N SER A 264 -4.03 -0.27 0.20
CA SER A 264 -5.16 0.68 0.22
C SER A 264 -5.72 0.96 -1.19
N LEU A 265 -4.91 0.89 -2.25
CA LEU A 265 -5.38 0.97 -3.65
C LEU A 265 -6.11 -0.30 -4.09
N LEU A 266 -5.59 -1.48 -3.75
CA LEU A 266 -6.24 -2.77 -4.03
C LEU A 266 -7.64 -2.83 -3.42
N GLU A 267 -7.80 -2.33 -2.19
CA GLU A 267 -9.09 -2.18 -1.50
C GLU A 267 -10.07 -1.21 -2.20
N LYS A 268 -9.62 -0.44 -3.20
CA LYS A 268 -10.48 0.40 -4.05
C LYS A 268 -10.97 -0.29 -5.32
N ILE A 269 -10.89 -1.62 -5.36
CA ILE A 269 -11.32 -2.45 -6.51
C ILE A 269 -10.48 -2.11 -7.73
N ILE A 270 -9.16 -2.04 -7.55
CA ILE A 270 -8.19 -1.89 -8.63
C ILE A 270 -7.54 -3.25 -8.85
N ASP A 271 -7.50 -3.71 -10.10
CA ASP A 271 -6.87 -4.98 -10.45
C ASP A 271 -5.37 -4.97 -10.09
N GLU A 272 -4.87 -6.11 -9.61
CA GLU A 272 -3.50 -6.24 -9.10
C GLU A 272 -2.44 -5.82 -10.13
N ASP A 273 -2.65 -6.15 -11.41
CA ASP A 273 -1.76 -5.80 -12.52
C ASP A 273 -1.72 -4.29 -12.84
N LYS A 274 -2.72 -3.53 -12.37
CA LYS A 274 -2.83 -2.08 -12.58
C LYS A 274 -2.38 -1.25 -11.38
N ILE A 275 -2.12 -1.87 -10.23
CA ILE A 275 -1.75 -1.18 -8.99
C ILE A 275 -0.56 -0.25 -9.18
N GLU A 276 0.53 -0.71 -9.81
CA GLU A 276 1.72 0.12 -10.04
C GLU A 276 1.41 1.35 -10.90
N THR A 277 0.60 1.17 -11.95
CA THR A 277 0.24 2.26 -12.87
C THR A 277 -0.64 3.30 -12.16
N VAL A 278 -1.62 2.84 -11.37
CA VAL A 278 -2.50 3.72 -10.59
C VAL A 278 -1.70 4.45 -9.51
N PHE A 279 -0.85 3.73 -8.77
CA PHE A 279 0.04 4.29 -7.75
C PHE A 279 0.94 5.38 -8.33
N ALA A 280 1.68 5.11 -9.41
CA ALA A 280 2.61 6.07 -10.01
C ALA A 280 1.90 7.34 -10.52
N ARG A 281 0.72 7.19 -11.14
CA ARG A 281 -0.07 8.33 -11.61
C ARG A 281 -0.62 9.16 -10.46
N LEU A 282 -1.15 8.51 -9.42
CA LEU A 282 -1.72 9.18 -8.26
C LEU A 282 -0.63 9.93 -7.48
N ASP A 283 0.47 9.26 -7.17
CA ASP A 283 1.62 9.82 -6.47
C ASP A 283 2.15 11.08 -7.19
N SER A 284 2.46 10.95 -8.48
CA SER A 284 2.99 12.07 -9.27
C SER A 284 2.03 13.26 -9.32
N SER A 285 0.71 13.00 -9.42
CA SER A 285 -0.31 14.04 -9.46
C SER A 285 -0.39 14.79 -8.14
N ILE A 286 -0.50 14.08 -7.01
CA ILE A 286 -0.62 14.69 -5.68
C ILE A 286 0.67 15.44 -5.31
N ARG A 287 1.86 14.90 -5.60
CA ARG A 287 3.12 15.64 -5.35
C ARG A 287 3.20 16.94 -6.12
N THR A 288 2.83 16.93 -7.40
CA THR A 288 2.81 18.13 -8.24
C THR A 288 1.88 19.18 -7.66
N ASP A 289 0.70 18.74 -7.24
CA ASP A 289 -0.31 19.59 -6.63
C ASP A 289 0.12 20.18 -5.29
N ASN A 290 0.71 19.36 -4.41
CA ASN A 290 1.28 19.78 -3.13
C ASN A 290 2.38 20.84 -3.35
N PHE A 291 3.28 20.61 -4.32
CA PHE A 291 4.32 21.57 -4.66
C PHE A 291 3.74 22.93 -5.10
N ILE A 292 2.70 22.91 -5.94
CA ILE A 292 2.02 24.13 -6.39
C ILE A 292 1.34 24.86 -5.22
N ALA A 293 0.65 24.13 -4.34
CA ALA A 293 -0.02 24.70 -3.16
C ALA A 293 0.98 25.38 -2.22
N VAL A 294 2.07 24.68 -1.87
CA VAL A 294 3.14 25.23 -1.01
C VAL A 294 3.76 26.47 -1.64
N LYS A 295 4.00 26.47 -2.95
CA LYS A 295 4.54 27.64 -3.66
C LYS A 295 3.59 28.86 -3.60
N ARG A 296 2.28 28.63 -3.45
CA ARG A 296 1.27 29.68 -3.29
C ARG A 296 1.06 30.11 -1.82
N GLY A 297 1.73 29.45 -0.87
CA GLY A 297 1.50 29.66 0.56
C GLY A 297 0.18 29.03 1.05
N GLU A 298 -0.38 28.10 0.30
CA GLU A 298 -1.58 27.34 0.67
C GLU A 298 -1.18 26.13 1.53
N SER A 299 -2.03 25.75 2.49
CA SER A 299 -1.84 24.52 3.26
C SER A 299 -2.20 23.29 2.42
N ILE A 300 -1.52 22.17 2.65
CA ILE A 300 -1.85 20.89 2.03
C ILE A 300 -2.99 20.27 2.84
N LEU A 301 -4.22 20.55 2.44
CA LEU A 301 -5.44 20.01 3.04
C LEU A 301 -6.36 19.49 1.93
N ILE A 302 -6.70 18.20 1.96
CA ILE A 302 -7.52 17.54 0.94
C ILE A 302 -8.76 16.96 1.61
N SER A 303 -9.93 17.45 1.22
CA SER A 303 -11.22 16.85 1.59
C SER A 303 -11.54 15.63 0.73
N PHE A 304 -12.45 14.78 1.19
CA PHE A 304 -12.98 13.68 0.37
C PHE A 304 -13.50 14.17 -0.99
N ASP A 305 -14.26 15.27 -1.00
CA ASP A 305 -14.84 15.82 -2.22
C ASP A 305 -13.77 16.37 -3.17
N ASP A 306 -12.74 17.04 -2.64
CA ASP A 306 -11.61 17.51 -3.44
C ASP A 306 -10.83 16.34 -4.04
N PHE A 307 -10.58 15.30 -3.25
CA PHE A 307 -9.91 14.10 -3.70
C PHE A 307 -10.67 13.44 -4.86
N MET A 308 -11.98 13.23 -4.68
CA MET A 308 -12.85 12.65 -5.70
C MET A 308 -12.94 13.53 -6.94
N LYS A 309 -13.02 14.86 -6.79
CA LYS A 309 -13.09 15.79 -7.92
C LYS A 309 -11.82 15.77 -8.76
N ARG A 310 -10.65 15.64 -8.14
CA ARG A 310 -9.35 15.80 -8.80
C ARG A 310 -8.77 14.50 -9.34
N TYR A 311 -8.92 13.40 -8.60
CA TYR A 311 -8.17 12.18 -8.87
C TYR A 311 -9.03 10.97 -9.26
N ARG A 312 -10.37 11.06 -9.17
CA ARG A 312 -11.28 9.94 -9.51
C ARG A 312 -10.98 9.32 -10.87
N ARG A 313 -10.61 10.12 -11.86
CA ARG A 313 -10.33 9.62 -13.21
C ARG A 313 -9.16 8.62 -13.25
N ILE A 314 -8.15 8.78 -12.39
CA ILE A 314 -7.03 7.84 -12.28
C ILE A 314 -7.55 6.45 -11.85
N PHE A 315 -8.50 6.43 -10.92
CA PHE A 315 -9.15 5.19 -10.50
C PHE A 315 -10.08 4.63 -11.56
N ASP A 316 -10.89 5.45 -12.22
CA ASP A 316 -11.78 4.97 -13.29
C ASP A 316 -10.99 4.28 -14.42
N ASP A 317 -9.85 4.85 -14.80
CA ASP A 317 -8.93 4.22 -15.76
C ASP A 317 -8.38 2.90 -15.22
N GLY A 318 -7.98 2.86 -13.94
CA GLY A 318 -7.51 1.65 -13.25
C GLY A 318 -8.58 0.57 -13.08
N ARG A 319 -9.86 0.96 -12.97
CA ARG A 319 -11.03 0.06 -12.86
C ARG A 319 -11.59 -0.38 -14.20
N THR A 320 -10.99 0.04 -15.32
CA THR A 320 -11.56 -0.26 -16.64
C THR A 320 -11.71 -1.76 -16.83
N LYS A 321 -12.96 -2.20 -17.02
CA LYS A 321 -13.43 -3.59 -17.08
C LYS A 321 -13.41 -4.19 -18.49
N LYS A 322 -12.47 -3.78 -19.35
CA LYS A 322 -12.36 -4.44 -20.65
C LYS A 322 -12.00 -5.90 -20.40
N LEU A 323 -12.88 -6.79 -20.85
CA LEU A 323 -12.73 -8.21 -20.61
C LEU A 323 -11.45 -8.69 -21.28
N VAL A 324 -10.61 -9.37 -20.51
CA VAL A 324 -9.42 -10.04 -21.04
C VAL A 324 -9.87 -11.39 -21.56
N PHE A 325 -9.53 -11.71 -22.80
CA PHE A 325 -9.91 -12.98 -23.42
C PHE A 325 -8.99 -14.12 -22.94
N PRO A 326 -9.50 -15.13 -22.22
CA PRO A 326 -8.70 -16.24 -21.74
C PRO A 326 -8.11 -17.10 -22.87
N ARG A 327 -7.08 -17.89 -22.55
CA ARG A 327 -6.63 -18.94 -23.47
C ARG A 327 -7.74 -19.97 -23.65
N PHE A 328 -8.01 -20.34 -24.90
CA PHE A 328 -9.08 -21.27 -25.24
C PHE A 328 -8.53 -22.43 -26.07
N THR A 329 -8.79 -23.64 -25.59
CA THR A 329 -8.57 -24.89 -26.34
C THR A 329 -9.93 -25.56 -26.50
N PRO A 330 -10.44 -25.78 -27.72
CA PRO A 330 -11.74 -26.39 -27.93
C PRO A 330 -11.73 -27.87 -27.55
N GLU A 331 -12.76 -28.29 -26.82
CA GLU A 331 -13.12 -29.69 -26.62
C GLU A 331 -14.34 -29.98 -27.51
N LEU A 332 -14.08 -30.51 -28.71
CA LEU A 332 -15.13 -30.74 -29.70
C LEU A 332 -15.97 -31.98 -29.32
N PRO A 333 -17.29 -31.95 -29.55
CA PRO A 333 -18.14 -33.12 -29.34
C PRO A 333 -17.84 -34.23 -30.36
N ASP A 334 -18.12 -35.48 -29.97
CA ASP A 334 -17.91 -36.66 -30.83
C ASP A 334 -18.73 -36.59 -32.13
N ASP A 335 -19.95 -36.06 -32.06
CA ASP A 335 -20.81 -35.79 -33.22
C ASP A 335 -21.17 -34.30 -33.29
N ILE A 336 -20.47 -33.59 -34.18
CA ILE A 336 -20.66 -32.16 -34.40
C ILE A 336 -22.03 -31.88 -35.04
N PHE A 337 -22.49 -32.73 -35.95
CA PHE A 337 -23.74 -32.55 -36.69
C PHE A 337 -24.98 -32.91 -35.85
N ALA A 338 -24.80 -33.60 -34.72
CA ALA A 338 -25.87 -33.81 -33.75
C ALA A 338 -26.32 -32.53 -33.04
N GLN A 339 -25.48 -31.49 -32.99
CA GLN A 339 -25.80 -30.24 -32.30
C GLN A 339 -26.98 -29.53 -32.94
N ARG A 340 -27.88 -28.97 -32.12
CA ARG A 340 -29.14 -28.40 -32.59
C ARG A 340 -28.91 -27.23 -33.54
N PHE A 341 -27.99 -26.33 -33.20
CA PHE A 341 -27.72 -25.18 -34.07
C PHE A 341 -27.16 -25.59 -35.43
N ILE A 342 -26.32 -26.64 -35.51
CA ILE A 342 -25.79 -27.18 -36.77
C ILE A 342 -26.92 -27.74 -37.64
N ARG A 343 -27.83 -28.52 -37.04
CA ARG A 343 -29.02 -29.03 -37.76
C ARG A 343 -29.87 -27.89 -38.33
N ARG A 344 -30.05 -26.80 -37.58
CA ARG A 344 -30.78 -25.62 -38.07
C ARG A 344 -30.07 -24.91 -39.23
N LEU A 345 -28.75 -24.96 -39.30
CA LEU A 345 -27.98 -24.43 -40.44
C LEU A 345 -28.09 -25.34 -41.67
N LEU A 346 -28.10 -26.67 -41.48
CA LEU A 346 -28.37 -27.64 -42.55
C LEU A 346 -29.78 -27.46 -43.14
N GLU A 347 -30.80 -27.25 -42.29
CA GLU A 347 -32.21 -27.07 -42.71
C GLU A 347 -32.41 -25.91 -43.69
N ILE A 348 -31.63 -24.85 -43.55
CA ILE A 348 -31.71 -23.66 -44.42
C ILE A 348 -30.68 -23.70 -45.57
N GLY A 349 -29.84 -24.74 -45.63
CA GLY A 349 -28.79 -24.89 -46.63
C GLY A 349 -27.61 -23.92 -46.48
N ASP A 350 -27.35 -23.40 -45.27
CA ASP A 350 -26.17 -22.54 -45.01
C ASP A 350 -24.87 -23.36 -45.05
N ILE A 351 -24.96 -24.62 -44.64
CA ILE A 351 -23.90 -25.63 -44.72
C ILE A 351 -24.52 -26.96 -45.14
N SER A 352 -23.67 -27.92 -45.52
CA SER A 352 -24.01 -29.31 -45.86
C SER A 352 -23.25 -30.29 -44.96
N GLU A 353 -23.62 -31.57 -44.98
CA GLU A 353 -22.89 -32.62 -44.25
C GLU A 353 -21.44 -32.79 -44.73
N SER A 354 -21.11 -32.32 -45.94
CA SER A 354 -19.72 -32.29 -46.43
C SER A 354 -18.89 -31.11 -45.93
N ASP A 355 -19.51 -30.10 -45.30
CA ASP A 355 -18.83 -28.89 -44.82
C ASP A 355 -18.28 -29.07 -43.38
N GLU A 356 -17.52 -30.15 -43.16
CA GLU A 356 -17.00 -30.52 -41.83
C GLU A 356 -16.19 -29.40 -41.18
N GLU A 357 -15.32 -28.72 -41.93
CA GLU A 357 -14.46 -27.64 -41.43
C GLU A 357 -15.30 -26.44 -40.91
N LEU A 358 -16.35 -26.06 -41.63
CA LEU A 358 -17.26 -24.98 -41.19
C LEU A 358 -18.05 -25.39 -39.96
N ALA A 359 -18.50 -26.65 -39.89
CA ALA A 359 -19.20 -27.18 -38.73
C ALA A 359 -18.30 -27.19 -37.47
N VAL A 360 -17.02 -27.54 -37.63
CA VAL A 360 -15.99 -27.45 -36.58
C VAL A 360 -15.78 -26.00 -36.14
N ASP A 361 -15.63 -25.07 -37.07
CA ASP A 361 -15.43 -23.65 -36.77
C ASP A 361 -16.60 -23.05 -36.00
N TYR A 362 -17.84 -23.26 -36.46
CA TYR A 362 -19.02 -22.72 -35.80
C TYR A 362 -19.24 -23.33 -34.41
N THR A 363 -18.94 -24.62 -34.25
CA THR A 363 -18.92 -25.29 -32.94
C THR A 363 -17.86 -24.66 -32.02
N THR A 364 -16.67 -24.42 -32.54
CA THR A 364 -15.58 -23.77 -31.81
C THR A 364 -15.98 -22.36 -31.35
N TYR A 365 -16.68 -21.58 -32.18
CA TYR A 365 -17.13 -20.24 -31.82
C TYR A 365 -18.16 -20.28 -30.68
N LYS A 366 -19.15 -21.19 -30.76
CA LYS A 366 -20.15 -21.41 -29.72
C LYS A 366 -19.51 -21.79 -28.39
N LEU A 367 -18.63 -22.79 -28.40
CA LEU A 367 -17.94 -23.26 -27.19
C LEU A 367 -17.07 -22.17 -26.57
N ARG A 368 -16.41 -21.35 -27.40
CA ARG A 368 -15.55 -20.28 -26.94
C ARG A 368 -16.30 -19.22 -26.16
N ILE A 369 -17.39 -18.68 -26.72
CA ILE A 369 -18.16 -17.65 -26.00
C ILE A 369 -18.77 -18.22 -24.72
N SER A 370 -19.34 -19.43 -24.77
CA SER A 370 -19.92 -20.09 -23.59
C SER A 370 -18.89 -20.26 -22.46
N ARG A 371 -17.67 -20.72 -22.80
CA ARG A 371 -16.59 -20.88 -21.82
C ARG A 371 -16.08 -19.54 -21.29
N TYR A 372 -15.98 -18.52 -22.13
CA TYR A 372 -15.60 -17.18 -21.68
C TYR A 372 -16.63 -16.57 -20.74
N LEU A 373 -17.93 -16.67 -21.07
CA LEU A 373 -19.00 -16.20 -20.19
C LEU A 373 -18.94 -16.88 -18.81
N GLN A 374 -18.73 -18.21 -18.78
CA GLN A 374 -18.57 -18.95 -17.52
C GLN A 374 -17.32 -18.49 -16.74
N GLN A 375 -16.19 -18.34 -17.42
CA GLN A 375 -14.94 -17.96 -16.79
C GLN A 375 -14.98 -16.52 -16.25
N TRP A 376 -15.51 -15.57 -17.01
CA TRP A 376 -15.67 -14.19 -16.56
C TRP A 376 -16.60 -14.06 -15.35
N VAL A 377 -17.65 -14.90 -15.25
CA VAL A 377 -18.46 -14.97 -14.02
C VAL A 377 -17.68 -15.55 -12.85
N GLN A 378 -16.95 -16.64 -13.08
CA GLN A 378 -16.16 -17.31 -12.06
C GLN A 378 -15.06 -16.40 -11.49
N GLU A 379 -14.44 -15.58 -12.35
CA GLU A 379 -13.37 -14.64 -12.00
C GLU A 379 -13.91 -13.30 -11.47
N GLY A 380 -15.22 -13.06 -11.57
CA GLY A 380 -15.87 -11.84 -11.08
C GLY A 380 -15.79 -10.64 -12.03
N ASP A 381 -15.34 -10.87 -13.27
CA ASP A 381 -15.31 -9.88 -14.36
C ASP A 381 -16.72 -9.51 -14.84
N LEU A 382 -17.67 -10.44 -14.72
CA LEU A 382 -19.09 -10.26 -15.04
C LEU A 382 -19.98 -10.81 -13.93
N VAL A 383 -21.16 -10.22 -13.79
CA VAL A 383 -22.26 -10.83 -13.02
C VAL A 383 -23.29 -11.48 -13.94
N SER A 384 -24.08 -12.42 -13.41
CA SER A 384 -25.09 -13.14 -14.19
C SER A 384 -26.12 -12.20 -14.85
N GLU A 385 -26.49 -11.09 -14.20
CA GLU A 385 -27.42 -10.13 -14.82
C GLU A 385 -26.86 -9.47 -16.08
N GLU A 386 -25.53 -9.27 -16.17
CA GLU A 386 -24.88 -8.72 -17.37
C GLU A 386 -24.91 -9.72 -18.54
N ILE A 387 -24.84 -11.02 -18.23
CA ILE A 387 -24.98 -12.09 -19.22
C ILE A 387 -26.42 -12.18 -19.71
N ASP A 388 -27.39 -12.16 -18.80
CA ASP A 388 -28.81 -12.20 -19.17
C ASP A 388 -29.19 -10.99 -20.03
N ALA A 389 -28.70 -9.79 -19.68
CA ALA A 389 -28.91 -8.58 -20.48
C ALA A 389 -28.26 -8.70 -21.87
N PHE A 390 -27.08 -9.32 -21.97
CA PHE A 390 -26.42 -9.58 -23.24
C PHE A 390 -27.21 -10.55 -24.11
N HIS A 391 -27.65 -11.68 -23.55
CA HIS A 391 -28.51 -12.64 -24.25
C HIS A 391 -29.80 -11.98 -24.76
N GLU A 392 -30.46 -11.16 -23.92
CA GLU A 392 -31.67 -10.44 -24.30
C GLU A 392 -31.40 -9.42 -25.43
N GLU A 393 -30.28 -8.69 -25.41
CA GLU A 393 -29.94 -7.76 -26.49
C GLU A 393 -29.77 -8.48 -27.84
N VAL A 394 -29.07 -9.63 -27.84
CA VAL A 394 -28.92 -10.47 -29.04
C VAL A 394 -30.27 -11.02 -29.49
N PHE A 395 -31.10 -11.48 -28.54
CA PHE A 395 -32.45 -11.97 -28.83
C PHE A 395 -33.34 -10.87 -29.44
N VAL A 396 -33.36 -9.66 -28.87
CA VAL A 396 -34.13 -8.53 -29.38
C VAL A 396 -33.67 -8.15 -30.78
N ARG A 397 -32.35 -8.11 -31.01
CA ARG A 397 -31.77 -7.87 -32.32
C ARG A 397 -32.23 -8.91 -33.33
N TRP A 398 -32.08 -10.20 -32.99
CA TRP A 398 -32.56 -11.31 -33.82
C TRP A 398 -34.07 -11.19 -34.10
N ARG A 399 -34.90 -10.95 -33.08
CA ARG A 399 -36.37 -10.87 -33.21
C ARG A 399 -36.81 -9.77 -34.17
N ASN A 400 -36.13 -8.62 -34.12
CA ASN A 400 -36.42 -7.49 -35.00
C ASN A 400 -36.10 -7.84 -36.46
N GLU A 401 -34.92 -8.40 -36.71
CA GLU A 401 -34.50 -8.81 -38.05
C GLU A 401 -35.36 -9.98 -38.57
N PHE A 402 -35.67 -10.97 -37.73
CA PHE A 402 -36.52 -12.10 -38.07
C PHE A 402 -37.91 -11.64 -38.54
N ARG A 403 -38.53 -10.71 -37.82
CA ARG A 403 -39.85 -10.15 -38.19
C ARG A 403 -39.82 -9.44 -39.55
N VAL A 404 -38.72 -8.78 -39.87
CA VAL A 404 -38.55 -8.09 -41.16
C VAL A 404 -38.31 -9.12 -42.27
N ALA A 405 -37.40 -10.06 -42.06
CA ALA A 405 -36.99 -11.06 -43.03
C ALA A 405 -38.17 -11.90 -43.56
N PHE A 406 -39.06 -12.34 -42.67
CA PHE A 406 -40.17 -13.23 -43.04
C PHE A 406 -41.47 -12.50 -43.43
N ARG A 407 -41.46 -11.16 -43.52
CA ARG A 407 -42.66 -10.39 -43.88
C ARG A 407 -43.07 -10.69 -45.32
N GLY A 408 -44.21 -11.37 -45.50
CA GLY A 408 -44.77 -11.69 -46.82
C GLY A 408 -44.22 -12.96 -47.46
N CYS A 409 -43.28 -13.66 -46.82
CA CYS A 409 -42.77 -14.94 -47.31
C CYS A 409 -43.84 -16.03 -47.17
N SER A 410 -44.23 -16.61 -48.30
CA SER A 410 -45.36 -17.56 -48.38
C SER A 410 -45.00 -18.85 -49.11
N THR A 411 -43.93 -18.87 -49.90
CA THR A 411 -43.45 -20.08 -50.58
C THR A 411 -42.21 -20.65 -49.87
N PRO A 412 -41.96 -21.97 -49.95
CA PRO A 412 -40.76 -22.58 -49.36
C PRO A 412 -39.45 -21.92 -49.79
N HIS A 413 -39.31 -21.58 -51.08
CA HIS A 413 -38.10 -20.92 -51.59
C HIS A 413 -37.88 -19.53 -50.97
N GLN A 414 -38.95 -18.72 -50.87
CA GLN A 414 -38.89 -17.40 -50.21
C GLN A 414 -38.53 -17.49 -48.73
N ILE A 415 -38.93 -18.57 -48.05
CA ILE A 415 -38.61 -18.79 -46.64
C ILE A 415 -37.13 -19.12 -46.48
N ILE A 416 -36.58 -19.99 -47.33
CA ILE A 416 -35.15 -20.33 -47.31
C ILE A 416 -34.28 -19.11 -47.63
N ASP A 417 -34.62 -18.34 -48.68
CA ASP A 417 -33.88 -17.13 -49.03
C ASP A 417 -33.91 -16.09 -47.90
N ALA A 418 -35.06 -15.91 -47.25
CA ALA A 418 -35.20 -15.02 -46.10
C ALA A 418 -34.39 -15.50 -44.88
N ALA A 419 -34.36 -16.81 -44.61
CA ALA A 419 -33.57 -17.40 -43.53
C ALA A 419 -32.06 -17.16 -43.74
N MET A 420 -31.57 -17.36 -44.97
CA MET A 420 -30.19 -17.08 -45.34
C MET A 420 -29.86 -15.59 -45.20
N GLY A 421 -30.76 -14.70 -45.66
CA GLY A 421 -30.60 -13.25 -45.51
C GLY A 421 -30.55 -12.80 -44.05
N LEU A 422 -31.39 -13.36 -43.18
CA LEU A 422 -31.39 -13.11 -41.74
C LEU A 422 -30.04 -13.50 -41.12
N LEU A 423 -29.59 -14.72 -41.38
CA LEU A 423 -28.34 -15.24 -40.82
C LEU A 423 -27.12 -14.41 -41.27
N ILE A 424 -27.04 -14.05 -42.56
CA ILE A 424 -25.97 -13.19 -43.10
C ILE A 424 -25.98 -11.82 -42.43
N THR A 425 -27.16 -11.26 -42.18
CA THR A 425 -27.32 -9.96 -41.53
C THR A 425 -26.78 -10.01 -40.10
N LEU A 426 -27.22 -10.99 -39.31
CA LEU A 426 -26.80 -11.11 -37.91
C LEU A 426 -25.33 -11.49 -37.76
N ARG A 427 -24.76 -12.30 -38.65
CA ARG A 427 -23.32 -12.65 -38.64
C ARG A 427 -22.37 -11.47 -38.90
N ARG A 428 -22.90 -10.34 -39.37
CA ARG A 428 -22.13 -9.09 -39.57
C ARG A 428 -22.16 -8.18 -38.35
N ASP A 429 -23.08 -8.41 -37.42
CA ASP A 429 -23.19 -7.61 -36.22
C ASP A 429 -22.05 -7.95 -35.25
N LYS A 430 -21.62 -6.93 -34.49
CA LYS A 430 -20.71 -7.09 -33.36
C LYS A 430 -21.45 -6.70 -32.10
N PHE A 431 -21.71 -7.69 -31.25
CA PHE A 431 -22.40 -7.44 -29.99
C PHE A 431 -21.43 -6.91 -28.94
N LYS A 432 -21.99 -6.25 -27.92
CA LYS A 432 -21.23 -5.69 -26.80
C LYS A 432 -21.63 -6.39 -25.52
N LEU A 433 -20.64 -6.69 -24.69
CA LEU A 433 -20.80 -7.22 -23.35
C LEU A 433 -20.14 -6.23 -22.39
N GLY A 434 -20.98 -5.47 -21.67
CA GLY A 434 -20.53 -4.25 -20.97
C GLY A 434 -19.87 -3.26 -21.92
N ASP A 435 -18.66 -2.79 -21.57
CA ASP A 435 -17.85 -1.90 -22.41
C ASP A 435 -16.99 -2.63 -23.46
N THR A 436 -17.10 -3.95 -23.54
CA THR A 436 -16.29 -4.78 -24.45
C THR A 436 -17.07 -5.10 -25.72
N GLU A 437 -16.62 -4.57 -26.87
CA GLU A 437 -17.10 -5.03 -28.18
C GLU A 437 -16.49 -6.40 -28.51
N LEU A 438 -17.34 -7.38 -28.77
CA LEU A 438 -16.91 -8.74 -29.09
C LEU A 438 -16.37 -8.82 -30.53
N SER A 439 -15.46 -9.76 -30.76
CA SER A 439 -15.04 -10.10 -32.12
C SER A 439 -16.22 -10.68 -32.91
N THR A 440 -16.09 -10.72 -34.24
CA THR A 440 -17.07 -11.39 -35.11
C THR A 440 -17.23 -12.87 -34.75
N THR A 441 -16.15 -13.56 -34.40
CA THR A 441 -16.21 -14.98 -34.02
C THR A 441 -16.97 -15.20 -32.72
N LEU A 442 -16.79 -14.34 -31.71
CA LEU A 442 -17.53 -14.42 -30.45
C LEU A 442 -18.99 -14.01 -30.62
N SER A 443 -19.26 -12.96 -31.39
CA SER A 443 -20.63 -12.52 -31.71
C SER A 443 -21.41 -13.61 -32.45
N ASN A 444 -20.77 -14.30 -33.41
CA ASN A 444 -21.39 -15.42 -34.10
C ASN A 444 -21.54 -16.64 -33.19
N GLY A 445 -20.56 -16.89 -32.31
CA GLY A 445 -20.65 -17.92 -31.30
C GLY A 445 -21.88 -17.78 -30.41
N GLU A 446 -22.24 -16.55 -30.06
CA GLU A 446 -23.43 -16.25 -29.24
C GLU A 446 -24.73 -16.57 -29.97
N LEU A 447 -24.83 -16.18 -31.25
CA LEU A 447 -25.94 -16.57 -32.11
C LEU A 447 -26.12 -18.10 -32.17
N TYR A 448 -25.01 -18.83 -32.27
CA TYR A 448 -25.02 -20.29 -32.27
C TYR A 448 -25.38 -20.87 -30.90
N TYR A 449 -24.93 -20.25 -29.81
CA TYR A 449 -25.26 -20.65 -28.46
C TYR A 449 -26.76 -20.54 -28.19
N LEU A 450 -27.36 -19.38 -28.48
CA LEU A 450 -28.80 -19.16 -28.32
C LEU A 450 -29.63 -20.07 -29.23
N SER A 451 -29.15 -20.33 -30.46
CA SER A 451 -29.82 -21.26 -31.37
C SER A 451 -29.77 -22.70 -30.87
N ASP A 452 -28.64 -23.12 -30.30
CA ASP A 452 -28.47 -24.45 -29.72
C ASP A 452 -29.34 -24.63 -28.47
N ALA A 453 -29.45 -23.58 -27.65
CA ALA A 453 -30.36 -23.52 -26.51
C ALA A 453 -31.85 -23.50 -26.93
N GLY A 454 -32.16 -23.29 -28.21
CA GLY A 454 -33.53 -23.18 -28.73
C GLY A 454 -34.21 -21.86 -28.41
N GLN A 455 -33.45 -20.80 -28.10
CA GLN A 455 -34.00 -19.47 -27.83
C GLN A 455 -34.21 -18.67 -29.12
N ILE A 456 -33.45 -18.97 -30.17
CA ILE A 456 -33.58 -18.37 -31.50
C ILE A 456 -33.48 -19.43 -32.59
N GLY A 457 -33.90 -19.09 -33.81
CA GLY A 457 -33.71 -19.94 -34.98
C GLY A 457 -33.77 -19.17 -36.29
N TRP A 458 -33.45 -19.87 -37.38
CA TRP A 458 -33.24 -19.25 -38.69
C TRP A 458 -34.44 -19.43 -39.63
N HIS A 459 -35.17 -20.54 -39.51
CA HIS A 459 -36.34 -20.84 -40.34
C HIS A 459 -37.62 -20.21 -39.78
N LYS A 460 -38.62 -19.94 -40.63
CA LYS A 460 -39.90 -19.33 -40.20
C LYS A 460 -40.61 -20.11 -39.09
N ASP A 461 -40.51 -21.43 -39.14
CA ASP A 461 -41.14 -22.39 -38.22
C ASP A 461 -40.18 -22.89 -37.12
N TRP A 462 -39.14 -22.11 -36.78
CA TRP A 462 -38.08 -22.53 -35.86
C TRP A 462 -38.57 -23.02 -34.49
N SER A 463 -39.68 -22.47 -33.98
CA SER A 463 -40.30 -22.85 -32.69
C SER A 463 -41.35 -23.97 -32.81
N ALA A 464 -41.77 -24.33 -34.03
CA ALA A 464 -42.78 -25.39 -34.24
C ALA A 464 -42.15 -26.79 -34.28
N ASN A 465 -40.86 -26.88 -34.57
CA ASN A 465 -40.06 -28.11 -34.56
C ASN A 465 -39.56 -28.46 -33.13
N GLU A 466 -40.40 -28.21 -32.11
CA GLU A 466 -40.10 -28.41 -30.67
C GLU A 466 -40.74 -29.68 -30.06
N GLN A 467 -41.23 -30.62 -30.89
CA GLN A 467 -41.72 -31.93 -30.43
C GLN A 467 -40.77 -33.07 -30.81
#